data_AF-H2M2V5-F1
#
_entry.id   AF-H2M2V5-F1
#
_cell.length_a   1.000
_cell.length_b   1.000
_cell.length_c   1.000
_cell.angle_alpha   90.00
_cell.angle_beta   90.00
_cell.angle_gamma   90.00
#
_symmetry.space_group_name_H-M   'P 1'
#
loop_
_entity.id
_entity.type
_entity.pdbx_description
1 polymer ?
#
loop_
_entity_poly.entity_id
_entity_poly.type
_entity_poly.pdbx_seq_one_letter_code
_entity_poly.pdbx_strand_id
1 'polypeptide(L)'
;MLGIFQIPLDQCEDLYRKLGSDIFKQNVIVGTVKMGWSHAFYDSEMWESILKERLGEVRMIESARDPHSPKVAAVSTIVNRGLPLKAYVFRNYRLMPGVQSHYLGDCKHKLWQAIRASSAAPGYFQEFVLGKDLHQDGGLLINNPTALAIHECKCLWPNTPLQCVVSLGTGRYETLGKNSTAYTSLKTKLTHVISSATDTEEVHTMLDALLPPDTYFRFNPYMREDIPLNESREEKLNFLKSEGERYLECNVAKLKRTASVLGQEKGTVQRLAEWAKLKSDMYEGVPFRSKL
;
A
#
# COMPACT_ATOMS: atom_id res chain seq x y z
N MET A 1 -9.31 -5.33 -3.22
CA MET A 1 -10.45 -5.12 -4.13
C MET A 1 -10.03 -5.35 -5.57
N LEU A 2 -9.15 -4.52 -6.13
CA LEU A 2 -8.71 -4.65 -7.52
C LEU A 2 -7.84 -5.90 -7.79
N GLY A 3 -6.76 -6.11 -7.04
CA GLY A 3 -5.83 -7.22 -7.30
C GLY A 3 -6.42 -8.59 -6.98
N ILE A 4 -6.70 -8.83 -5.69
CA ILE A 4 -7.09 -10.17 -5.20
C ILE A 4 -8.50 -10.59 -5.61
N PHE A 5 -9.46 -9.64 -5.63
CA PHE A 5 -10.86 -9.95 -5.92
C PHE A 5 -11.28 -9.57 -7.35
N GLN A 6 -10.39 -8.94 -8.13
CA GLN A 6 -10.64 -8.56 -9.52
C GLN A 6 -11.95 -7.78 -9.72
N ILE A 7 -12.34 -6.98 -8.73
CA ILE A 7 -13.56 -6.17 -8.79
C ILE A 7 -13.35 -5.08 -9.84
N PRO A 8 -14.32 -4.83 -10.75
CA PRO A 8 -14.23 -3.74 -11.72
C PRO A 8 -14.01 -2.36 -11.06
N LEU A 9 -13.36 -1.45 -11.77
CA LEU A 9 -13.01 -0.12 -11.25
C LEU A 9 -14.24 0.68 -10.80
N ASP A 10 -15.31 0.66 -11.59
CA ASP A 10 -16.56 1.37 -11.26
C ASP A 10 -17.15 0.88 -9.94
N GLN A 11 -17.20 -0.45 -9.76
CA GLN A 11 -17.66 -1.06 -8.52
C GLN A 11 -16.73 -0.75 -7.35
N CYS A 12 -15.42 -0.61 -7.58
CA CYS A 12 -14.49 -0.19 -6.54
C CYS A 12 -14.75 1.25 -6.08
N GLU A 13 -15.09 2.15 -7.00
CA GLU A 13 -15.48 3.53 -6.69
C GLU A 13 -16.76 3.55 -5.84
N ASP A 14 -17.80 2.82 -6.25
CA ASP A 14 -19.06 2.73 -5.51
C ASP A 14 -18.86 2.15 -4.11
N LEU A 15 -18.05 1.09 -4.02
CA LEU A 15 -17.69 0.48 -2.75
C LEU A 15 -16.91 1.46 -1.87
N TYR A 16 -15.98 2.25 -2.43
CA TYR A 16 -15.26 3.26 -1.66
C TYR A 16 -16.20 4.33 -1.10
N ARG A 17 -17.15 4.84 -1.91
CA ARG A 17 -18.16 5.83 -1.48
C ARG A 17 -19.05 5.29 -0.36
N LYS A 18 -19.51 4.03 -0.50
CA LYS A 18 -20.33 3.37 0.50
C LYS A 18 -19.55 3.13 1.80
N LEU A 19 -18.32 2.62 1.70
CA LEU A 19 -17.44 2.41 2.84
C LEU A 19 -17.10 3.71 3.56
N GLY A 20 -16.78 4.78 2.83
CA GLY A 20 -16.51 6.10 3.42
C GLY A 20 -17.71 6.60 4.21
N SER A 21 -18.91 6.48 3.64
CA SER A 21 -20.14 6.86 4.32
C SER A 21 -20.41 6.01 5.57
N ASP A 22 -20.16 4.71 5.52
CA ASP A 22 -20.44 3.83 6.65
C ASP A 22 -19.40 3.97 7.76
N ILE A 23 -18.10 4.05 7.41
CA ILE A 23 -16.97 4.17 8.36
C ILE A 23 -16.94 5.54 9.04
N PHE A 24 -17.23 6.62 8.30
CA PHE A 24 -17.10 7.99 8.81
C PHE A 24 -18.42 8.58 9.36
N LYS A 25 -19.51 7.82 9.40
CA LYS A 25 -20.74 8.20 10.12
C LYS A 25 -20.43 8.39 11.61
N GLN A 26 -20.50 9.64 12.05
CA GLN A 26 -20.30 10.02 13.44
C GLN A 26 -21.37 9.39 14.34
N ASN A 27 -20.97 8.49 15.24
CA ASN A 27 -21.71 8.30 16.48
C ASN A 27 -21.27 9.40 17.47
N VAL A 28 -21.88 10.59 17.35
CA VAL A 28 -21.55 11.82 18.12
C VAL A 28 -21.52 11.57 19.65
N ILE A 29 -22.31 10.62 20.14
CA ILE A 29 -22.39 10.26 21.57
C ILE A 29 -21.21 9.35 22.00
N VAL A 30 -20.71 8.49 21.11
CA VAL A 30 -19.64 7.52 21.42
C VAL A 30 -18.25 8.15 21.25
N GLY A 31 -18.09 9.07 20.30
CA GLY A 31 -16.81 9.73 20.01
C GLY A 31 -16.27 10.58 21.17
N THR A 32 -17.14 11.16 21.99
CA THR A 32 -16.73 12.01 23.13
C THR A 32 -16.36 11.18 24.36
N VAL A 33 -16.97 10.01 24.57
CA VAL A 33 -16.71 9.13 25.72
C VAL A 33 -15.50 8.22 25.48
N LYS A 34 -15.30 7.70 24.25
CA LYS A 34 -14.15 6.83 23.90
C LYS A 34 -12.83 7.58 23.74
N MET A 35 -12.84 8.89 23.46
CA MET A 35 -11.61 9.70 23.37
C MET A 35 -10.80 9.68 24.68
N GLY A 36 -11.47 9.56 25.84
CA GLY A 36 -10.82 9.49 27.14
C GLY A 36 -10.23 8.12 27.52
N TRP A 37 -10.59 7.04 26.79
CA TRP A 37 -10.22 5.66 27.18
C TRP A 37 -9.50 4.86 26.08
N SER A 38 -9.68 5.18 24.78
CA SER A 38 -9.15 4.35 23.68
C SER A 38 -8.41 5.10 22.56
N HIS A 39 -8.17 6.41 22.70
CA HIS A 39 -7.37 7.23 21.77
C HIS A 39 -7.74 7.13 20.25
N ALA A 40 -8.96 6.68 19.91
CA ALA A 40 -9.42 6.50 18.53
C ALA A 40 -10.70 7.31 18.28
N PHE A 41 -10.75 7.99 17.12
CA PHE A 41 -11.85 8.87 16.74
C PHE A 41 -13.01 8.09 16.07
N TYR A 42 -12.70 6.92 15.48
CA TYR A 42 -13.64 6.08 14.74
C TYR A 42 -13.79 4.68 15.34
N ASP A 43 -14.95 4.08 15.09
CA ASP A 43 -15.27 2.73 15.56
C ASP A 43 -14.46 1.68 14.78
N SER A 44 -13.44 1.17 15.46
CA SER A 44 -12.54 0.16 14.92
C SER A 44 -13.19 -1.21 14.82
N GLU A 45 -14.23 -1.49 15.61
CA GLU A 45 -14.95 -2.77 15.59
C GLU A 45 -15.88 -2.83 14.38
N MET A 46 -16.55 -1.72 14.05
CA MET A 46 -17.37 -1.64 12.84
C MET A 46 -16.53 -1.82 11.57
N TRP A 47 -15.36 -1.16 11.50
CA TRP A 47 -14.43 -1.37 10.39
C TRP A 47 -13.97 -2.82 10.28
N GLU A 48 -13.62 -3.44 11.41
CA GLU A 48 -13.23 -4.84 11.46
C GLU A 48 -14.36 -5.78 11.02
N SER A 49 -15.61 -5.52 11.44
CA SER A 49 -16.77 -6.30 11.03
C SER A 49 -16.99 -6.22 9.52
N ILE A 50 -16.93 -5.02 8.94
CA ILE A 50 -17.08 -4.82 7.49
C ILE A 50 -15.97 -5.58 6.73
N LEU A 51 -14.74 -5.53 7.23
CA LEU A 51 -13.62 -6.25 6.62
C LEU A 51 -13.81 -7.77 6.71
N LYS A 52 -14.24 -8.29 7.86
CA LYS A 52 -14.52 -9.72 8.05
C LYS A 52 -15.66 -10.21 7.16
N GLU A 53 -16.74 -9.45 7.07
CA GLU A 53 -17.89 -9.78 6.22
C GLU A 53 -17.49 -9.85 4.74
N ARG A 54 -16.71 -8.88 4.27
CA ARG A 54 -16.35 -8.78 2.85
C ARG A 54 -15.20 -9.68 2.42
N LEU A 55 -14.19 -9.86 3.28
CA LEU A 55 -12.95 -10.57 2.94
C LEU A 55 -12.96 -12.02 3.45
N GLY A 56 -13.87 -12.33 4.37
CA GLY A 56 -13.95 -13.63 5.02
C GLY A 56 -12.68 -13.99 5.80
N GLU A 57 -12.54 -15.27 6.09
CA GLU A 57 -11.42 -15.82 6.86
C GLU A 57 -10.23 -16.25 5.98
N VAL A 58 -10.19 -15.76 4.74
CA VAL A 58 -9.20 -16.13 3.72
C VAL A 58 -7.81 -15.62 4.11
N ARG A 59 -6.82 -16.52 4.06
CA ARG A 59 -5.42 -16.18 4.34
C ARG A 59 -4.79 -15.47 3.15
N MET A 60 -3.85 -14.56 3.40
CA MET A 60 -3.08 -13.88 2.35
C MET A 60 -2.50 -14.90 1.36
N ILE A 61 -1.82 -15.94 1.83
CA ILE A 61 -1.22 -16.97 0.98
C ILE A 61 -2.21 -17.77 0.14
N GLU A 62 -3.49 -17.83 0.53
CA GLU A 62 -4.51 -18.55 -0.24
C GLU A 62 -4.90 -17.79 -1.51
N SER A 63 -4.81 -16.44 -1.49
CA SER A 63 -5.04 -15.64 -2.69
C SER A 63 -4.04 -15.93 -3.81
N ALA A 64 -2.82 -16.35 -3.48
CA ALA A 64 -1.81 -16.70 -4.48
C ALA A 64 -2.02 -18.08 -5.14
N ARG A 65 -3.08 -18.82 -4.76
CA ARG A 65 -3.45 -20.07 -5.44
C ARG A 65 -4.10 -19.81 -6.80
N ASP A 66 -4.76 -18.67 -6.96
CA ASP A 66 -5.32 -18.25 -8.24
C ASP A 66 -4.18 -17.73 -9.14
N PRO A 67 -3.93 -18.34 -10.32
CA PRO A 67 -2.93 -17.89 -11.26
C PRO A 67 -3.14 -16.45 -11.75
N HIS A 68 -4.38 -15.95 -11.72
CA HIS A 68 -4.72 -14.59 -12.13
C HIS A 68 -4.55 -13.57 -11.00
N SER A 69 -4.28 -14.01 -9.76
CA SER A 69 -4.07 -13.12 -8.64
C SER A 69 -2.63 -12.56 -8.65
N PRO A 70 -2.45 -11.23 -8.64
CA PRO A 70 -1.12 -10.65 -8.56
C PRO A 70 -0.48 -10.92 -7.19
N LYS A 71 0.85 -10.79 -7.14
CA LYS A 71 1.55 -10.74 -5.85
C LYS A 71 1.23 -9.41 -5.17
N VAL A 72 0.71 -9.49 -3.95
CA VAL A 72 0.21 -8.36 -3.17
C VAL A 72 0.92 -8.32 -1.82
N ALA A 73 1.29 -7.11 -1.41
CA ALA A 73 1.81 -6.82 -0.09
C ALA A 73 1.11 -5.58 0.50
N ALA A 74 0.84 -5.62 1.81
CA ALA A 74 0.35 -4.50 2.61
C ALA A 74 1.33 -4.23 3.75
N VAL A 75 1.51 -2.97 4.12
CA VAL A 75 2.53 -2.53 5.08
C VAL A 75 1.87 -1.94 6.31
N SER A 76 2.39 -2.31 7.48
CA SER A 76 2.04 -1.72 8.77
C SER A 76 3.30 -1.39 9.56
N THR A 77 3.17 -0.61 10.62
CA THR A 77 4.26 -0.29 11.53
C THR A 77 4.05 -1.02 12.86
N ILE A 78 5.07 -1.74 13.34
CA ILE A 78 5.06 -2.34 14.68
C ILE A 78 5.59 -1.32 15.68
N VAL A 79 4.80 -1.04 16.72
CA VAL A 79 5.10 0.00 17.71
C VAL A 79 5.49 -0.51 19.09
N ASN A 80 5.25 -1.79 19.40
CA ASN A 80 5.51 -2.37 20.72
C ASN A 80 6.84 -3.14 20.86
N ARG A 81 7.74 -3.04 19.87
CA ARG A 81 9.04 -3.75 19.88
C ARG A 81 10.25 -2.87 20.20
N GLY A 82 10.02 -1.70 20.81
CA GLY A 82 11.05 -0.70 21.08
C GLY A 82 11.46 0.11 19.85
N LEU A 83 12.36 1.07 20.04
CA LEU A 83 12.90 1.89 18.96
C LEU A 83 14.20 1.26 18.39
N PRO A 84 14.46 1.39 17.07
CA PRO A 84 13.61 2.04 16.07
C PRO A 84 12.36 1.21 15.73
N LEU A 85 11.28 1.90 15.37
CA LEU A 85 10.05 1.28 14.88
C LEU A 85 10.34 0.41 13.65
N LYS A 86 9.57 -0.67 13.46
CA LYS A 86 9.82 -1.64 12.38
C LYS A 86 8.61 -1.77 11.48
N ALA A 87 8.83 -1.67 10.17
CA ALA A 87 7.79 -2.01 9.20
C ALA A 87 7.56 -3.52 9.15
N TYR A 88 6.29 -3.90 8.98
CA TYR A 88 5.83 -5.27 8.84
C TYR A 88 5.02 -5.44 7.56
N VAL A 89 5.43 -6.40 6.74
CA VAL A 89 4.90 -6.70 5.41
C VAL A 89 3.99 -7.91 5.50
N PHE A 90 2.69 -7.68 5.31
CA PHE A 90 1.71 -8.73 5.05
C PHE A 90 1.74 -9.04 3.57
N ARG A 91 2.05 -10.28 3.19
CA ARG A 91 2.24 -10.66 1.77
C ARG A 91 1.49 -11.92 1.40
N ASN A 92 1.04 -12.03 0.15
CA ASN A 92 0.43 -13.26 -0.36
C ASN A 92 1.43 -14.25 -0.96
N TYR A 93 2.73 -13.95 -0.94
CA TYR A 93 3.78 -14.81 -1.47
C TYR A 93 4.76 -15.24 -0.38
N ARG A 94 5.51 -16.31 -0.66
CA ARG A 94 6.67 -16.71 0.13
C ARG A 94 7.94 -16.36 -0.63
N LEU A 95 8.99 -16.08 0.14
CA LEU A 95 10.34 -15.96 -0.40
C LEU A 95 10.98 -17.35 -0.52
N MET A 96 11.97 -17.47 -1.40
CA MET A 96 12.73 -18.70 -1.58
C MET A 96 13.50 -19.06 -0.30
N PRO A 97 13.68 -20.35 0.01
CA PRO A 97 14.54 -20.76 1.12
C PRO A 97 15.94 -20.13 1.00
N GLY A 98 16.43 -19.53 2.09
CA GLY A 98 17.71 -18.82 2.11
C GLY A 98 17.64 -17.33 1.75
N VAL A 99 16.54 -16.85 1.17
CA VAL A 99 16.31 -15.42 0.93
C VAL A 99 15.56 -14.82 2.11
N GLN A 100 16.16 -13.84 2.78
CA GLN A 100 15.52 -13.08 3.84
C GLN A 100 15.28 -11.64 3.39
N SER A 101 14.06 -11.16 3.61
CA SER A 101 13.76 -9.74 3.43
C SER A 101 14.32 -8.94 4.59
N HIS A 102 14.80 -7.72 4.32
CA HIS A 102 15.16 -6.75 5.36
C HIS A 102 13.94 -6.32 6.19
N TYR A 103 12.73 -6.44 5.64
CA TYR A 103 11.50 -6.12 6.34
C TYR A 103 10.93 -7.35 7.04
N LEU A 104 10.41 -7.17 8.25
CA LEU A 104 9.65 -8.22 8.93
C LEU A 104 8.38 -8.49 8.11
N GLY A 105 7.96 -9.75 8.01
CA GLY A 105 6.74 -10.05 7.25
C GLY A 105 6.43 -11.53 7.16
N ASP A 106 5.16 -11.84 6.96
CA ASP A 106 4.63 -13.21 6.88
C ASP A 106 3.41 -13.27 5.95
N CYS A 107 3.08 -14.46 5.47
CA CYS A 107 1.95 -14.75 4.59
C CYS A 107 0.81 -15.53 5.26
N LYS A 108 0.95 -15.89 6.53
CA LYS A 108 -0.04 -16.70 7.28
C LYS A 108 -1.30 -15.94 7.72
N HIS A 109 -1.23 -14.61 7.71
CA HIS A 109 -2.29 -13.74 8.23
C HIS A 109 -3.49 -13.68 7.29
N LYS A 110 -4.65 -13.34 7.83
CA LYS A 110 -5.89 -13.18 7.06
C LYS A 110 -5.91 -11.86 6.31
N LEU A 111 -6.62 -11.80 5.18
CA LEU A 111 -6.74 -10.59 4.36
C LEU A 111 -7.27 -9.40 5.18
N TRP A 112 -8.32 -9.62 5.97
CA TRP A 112 -8.91 -8.57 6.81
C TRP A 112 -7.93 -8.07 7.88
N GLN A 113 -7.10 -8.96 8.44
CA GLN A 113 -6.09 -8.59 9.43
C GLN A 113 -5.01 -7.70 8.83
N ALA A 114 -4.54 -8.06 7.63
CA ALA A 114 -3.54 -7.26 6.90
C ALA A 114 -4.05 -5.85 6.59
N ILE A 115 -5.30 -5.73 6.12
CA ILE A 115 -5.91 -4.44 5.81
C ILE A 115 -6.18 -3.63 7.09
N ARG A 116 -6.73 -4.25 8.13
CA ARG A 116 -7.01 -3.60 9.42
C ARG A 116 -5.74 -3.06 10.09
N ALA A 117 -4.63 -3.80 10.00
CA ALA A 117 -3.33 -3.40 10.51
C ALA A 117 -2.73 -2.25 9.68
N SER A 118 -2.82 -2.36 8.35
CA SER A 118 -2.27 -1.36 7.42
C SER A 118 -2.99 -0.03 7.47
N SER A 119 -4.31 -0.02 7.76
CA SER A 119 -5.15 1.19 7.78
C SER A 119 -5.33 1.79 9.19
N ALA A 120 -4.57 1.34 10.19
CA ALA A 120 -4.73 1.74 11.59
C ALA A 120 -4.11 3.13 11.86
N ALA A 121 -4.60 4.16 11.17
CA ALA A 121 -4.05 5.52 11.21
C ALA A 121 -4.11 6.13 12.63
N PRO A 122 -2.97 6.60 13.18
CA PRO A 122 -2.94 7.25 14.49
C PRO A 122 -3.92 8.42 14.57
N GLY A 123 -4.74 8.46 15.63
CA GLY A 123 -5.76 9.51 15.81
C GLY A 123 -6.99 9.39 14.90
N TYR A 124 -7.12 8.28 14.15
CA TYR A 124 -8.34 7.89 13.45
C TYR A 124 -8.84 6.54 13.98
N PHE A 125 -8.03 5.49 13.87
CA PHE A 125 -8.36 4.14 14.30
C PHE A 125 -7.50 3.69 15.47
N GLN A 126 -8.01 2.74 16.25
CA GLN A 126 -7.25 2.11 17.31
C GLN A 126 -6.16 1.20 16.73
N GLU A 127 -5.04 1.12 17.44
CA GLU A 127 -3.97 0.19 17.16
C GLU A 127 -4.50 -1.25 17.11
N PHE A 128 -3.94 -2.07 16.22
CA PHE A 128 -4.40 -3.43 15.99
C PHE A 128 -3.43 -4.44 16.61
N VAL A 129 -3.92 -5.18 17.60
CA VAL A 129 -3.15 -6.25 18.25
C VAL A 129 -3.22 -7.50 17.39
N LEU A 130 -2.07 -7.99 16.91
CA LEU A 130 -1.96 -9.23 16.16
C LEU A 130 -0.92 -10.16 16.79
N GLY A 131 -1.41 -11.11 17.58
CA GLY A 131 -0.54 -12.00 18.36
C GLY A 131 0.21 -11.20 19.43
N LYS A 132 1.53 -11.12 19.29
CA LYS A 132 2.40 -10.36 20.22
C LYS A 132 2.74 -8.95 19.71
N ASP A 133 2.31 -8.60 18.51
CA ASP A 133 2.70 -7.37 17.84
C ASP A 133 1.54 -6.37 17.85
N LEU A 134 1.86 -5.11 18.14
CA LEU A 134 0.93 -3.99 18.08
C LEU A 134 1.19 -3.24 16.78
N HIS A 135 0.21 -3.29 15.89
CA HIS A 135 0.29 -2.71 14.56
C HIS A 135 -0.41 -1.36 14.48
N GLN A 136 0.24 -0.44 13.78
CA GLN A 136 -0.27 0.86 13.39
C GLN A 136 -0.12 1.03 11.87
N ASP A 137 -0.70 2.09 11.33
CA ASP A 137 -0.68 2.37 9.90
C ASP A 137 0.73 2.32 9.29
N GLY A 138 0.82 1.79 8.07
CA GLY A 138 2.06 1.74 7.31
C GLY A 138 2.62 3.12 7.00
N GLY A 139 1.75 4.11 6.85
CA GLY A 139 2.10 5.52 6.62
C GLY A 139 2.88 6.17 7.75
N LEU A 140 2.93 5.57 8.94
CA LEU A 140 3.78 6.05 10.04
C LEU A 140 5.28 5.97 9.72
N LEU A 141 5.71 4.97 8.94
CA LEU A 141 7.11 4.78 8.52
C LEU A 141 7.30 4.79 7.01
N ILE A 142 6.35 4.20 6.28
CA ILE A 142 6.45 3.94 4.85
C ILE A 142 5.15 4.40 4.19
N ASN A 143 5.04 5.72 4.00
CA ASN A 143 3.92 6.32 3.28
C ASN A 143 4.03 6.13 1.75
N ASN A 144 5.25 5.91 1.24
CA ASN A 144 5.50 5.51 -0.15
C ASN A 144 6.13 4.11 -0.18
N PRO A 145 5.35 3.02 -0.39
CA PRO A 145 5.87 1.66 -0.36
C PRO A 145 6.68 1.28 -1.61
N THR A 146 6.99 2.21 -2.53
CA THR A 146 7.68 1.88 -3.79
C THR A 146 9.06 1.24 -3.55
N ALA A 147 9.88 1.81 -2.66
CA ALA A 147 11.19 1.25 -2.36
C ALA A 147 11.11 -0.14 -1.71
N LEU A 148 10.13 -0.34 -0.81
CA LEU A 148 9.83 -1.63 -0.19
C LEU A 148 9.38 -2.65 -1.24
N ALA A 149 8.51 -2.25 -2.17
CA ALA A 149 8.02 -3.11 -3.25
C ALA A 149 9.17 -3.54 -4.17
N ILE A 150 10.07 -2.63 -4.55
CA ILE A 150 11.26 -2.94 -5.35
C ILE A 150 12.16 -3.95 -4.61
N HIS A 151 12.36 -3.75 -3.30
CA HIS A 151 13.13 -4.67 -2.47
C HIS A 151 12.49 -6.07 -2.42
N GLU A 152 11.18 -6.17 -2.19
CA GLU A 152 10.47 -7.45 -2.20
C GLU A 152 10.51 -8.12 -3.59
N CYS A 153 10.41 -7.34 -4.68
CA CYS A 153 10.55 -7.84 -6.04
C CYS A 153 11.95 -8.44 -6.28
N LYS A 154 13.01 -7.80 -5.80
CA LYS A 154 14.38 -8.35 -5.88
C LYS A 154 14.54 -9.64 -5.06
N CYS A 155 13.84 -9.74 -3.93
CA CYS A 155 13.82 -10.97 -3.12
C CYS A 155 13.07 -12.12 -3.82
N LEU A 156 12.00 -11.80 -4.55
CA LEU A 156 11.19 -12.77 -5.29
C LEU A 156 11.86 -13.24 -6.58
N TRP A 157 12.47 -12.31 -7.32
CA TRP A 157 13.10 -12.58 -8.61
C TRP A 157 14.51 -12.01 -8.64
N PRO A 158 15.48 -12.73 -8.04
CA PRO A 158 16.88 -12.36 -8.12
C PRO A 158 17.32 -12.29 -9.58
N ASN A 159 17.98 -11.19 -9.96
CA ASN A 159 18.53 -10.93 -11.29
C ASN A 159 17.51 -10.68 -12.41
N THR A 160 16.24 -10.44 -12.09
CA THR A 160 15.25 -10.00 -13.09
C THR A 160 15.16 -8.47 -13.08
N PRO A 161 15.43 -7.79 -14.21
CA PRO A 161 15.29 -6.34 -14.27
C PRO A 161 13.82 -5.93 -14.16
N LEU A 162 13.59 -4.78 -13.54
CA LEU A 162 12.26 -4.17 -13.48
C LEU A 162 11.97 -3.52 -14.83
N GLN A 163 10.86 -3.89 -15.46
CA GLN A 163 10.41 -3.27 -16.70
C GLN A 163 9.72 -1.94 -16.44
N CYS A 164 8.83 -1.90 -15.44
CA CYS A 164 8.04 -0.72 -15.13
C CYS A 164 7.62 -0.73 -13.66
N VAL A 165 7.69 0.44 -13.03
CA VAL A 165 7.23 0.71 -11.68
C VAL A 165 6.30 1.91 -11.76
N VAL A 166 5.00 1.66 -11.53
CA VAL A 166 4.01 2.72 -11.44
C VAL A 166 3.68 2.97 -9.99
N SER A 167 3.90 4.21 -9.55
CA SER A 167 3.61 4.66 -8.19
C SER A 167 2.47 5.67 -8.23
N LEU A 168 1.36 5.34 -7.57
CA LEU A 168 0.18 6.19 -7.51
C LEU A 168 0.10 6.85 -6.14
N GLY A 169 0.08 8.18 -6.11
CA GLY A 169 -0.14 8.99 -4.93
C GLY A 169 -1.61 9.40 -4.81
N THR A 170 -2.04 9.68 -3.59
CA THR A 170 -3.40 10.13 -3.28
C THR A 170 -3.58 11.65 -3.39
N GLY A 171 -2.61 12.35 -3.98
CA GLY A 171 -2.58 13.79 -4.10
C GLY A 171 -1.57 14.44 -3.17
N ARG A 172 -1.05 15.59 -3.60
CA ARG A 172 -0.21 16.47 -2.78
C ARG A 172 -0.84 17.86 -2.68
N TYR A 173 -0.79 18.44 -1.50
CA TYR A 173 -1.22 19.80 -1.25
C TYR A 173 -0.05 20.55 -0.61
N GLU A 174 0.44 21.59 -1.28
CA GLU A 174 1.44 22.47 -0.67
C GLU A 174 0.71 23.66 -0.06
N THR A 175 0.90 23.83 1.25
CA THR A 175 0.52 25.07 1.90
C THR A 175 1.52 26.13 1.51
N LEU A 176 1.10 27.11 0.70
CA LEU A 176 1.83 28.37 0.57
C LEU A 176 1.88 28.99 1.97
N GLY A 177 3.07 29.02 2.56
CA GLY A 177 3.30 29.24 3.99
C GLY A 177 2.39 30.31 4.59
N LYS A 178 1.39 29.86 5.36
CA LYS A 178 0.70 30.75 6.29
C LYS A 178 1.59 30.85 7.53
N ASN A 179 2.25 31.98 7.68
CA ASN A 179 2.93 32.41 8.91
C ASN A 179 1.90 32.69 10.03
N SER A 180 1.05 31.73 10.38
CA SER A 180 0.14 31.87 11.52
C SER A 180 0.68 31.13 12.72
N THR A 181 1.05 31.87 13.76
CA THR A 181 1.42 31.42 15.11
C THR A 181 0.22 30.86 15.88
N ALA A 182 -0.56 29.97 15.26
CA ALA A 182 -1.67 29.28 15.90
C ALA A 182 -1.20 27.94 16.46
N TYR A 183 -1.70 27.58 17.66
CA TYR A 183 -1.42 26.30 18.29
C TYR A 183 -1.92 25.16 17.39
N THR A 184 -1.00 24.37 16.83
CA THR A 184 -1.33 23.16 16.08
C THR A 184 -1.66 22.03 17.05
N SER A 185 -2.76 21.31 16.79
CA SER A 185 -3.17 20.14 17.57
C SER A 185 -2.05 19.08 17.58
N LEU A 186 -1.96 18.27 18.63
CA LEU A 186 -1.04 17.12 18.68
C LEU A 186 -1.21 16.20 17.46
N LYS A 187 -2.44 16.07 16.95
CA LYS A 187 -2.73 15.35 15.70
C LYS A 187 -2.01 15.98 14.52
N THR A 188 -2.10 17.31 14.37
CA THR A 188 -1.45 18.07 13.30
C THR A 188 0.08 17.98 13.41
N LYS A 189 0.64 18.10 14.62
CA LYS A 189 2.09 17.93 14.84
C LYS A 189 2.56 16.51 14.50
N LEU A 190 1.80 15.49 14.92
CA LEU A 190 2.10 14.11 14.59
C LEU A 190 2.02 13.87 13.08
N THR A 191 0.96 14.33 12.41
CA THR A 191 0.83 14.23 10.95
C THR A 191 1.98 14.95 10.24
N HIS A 192 2.39 16.14 10.68
CA HIS A 192 3.54 16.84 10.10
C HIS A 192 4.87 16.11 10.34
N VAL A 193 5.10 15.56 11.54
CA VAL A 193 6.31 14.78 11.83
C VAL A 193 6.34 13.52 10.99
N ILE A 194 5.20 12.81 10.88
CA ILE A 194 5.06 11.63 10.03
C ILE A 194 5.32 12.02 8.57
N SER A 195 4.60 13.01 8.04
CA SER A 195 4.74 13.42 6.64
C SER A 195 6.15 13.90 6.30
N SER A 196 6.84 14.54 7.25
CA SER A 196 8.23 14.99 7.08
C SER A 196 9.25 13.85 7.21
N ALA A 197 8.96 12.85 8.05
CA ALA A 197 9.84 11.70 8.25
C ALA A 197 9.62 10.60 7.19
N THR A 198 8.44 10.57 6.57
CA THR A 198 8.05 9.62 5.52
C THR A 198 7.83 10.37 4.21
N ASP A 199 8.73 11.29 3.87
CA ASP A 199 8.57 12.15 2.71
C ASP A 199 8.47 11.28 1.45
N THR A 200 7.28 11.28 0.86
CA THR A 200 6.97 10.47 -0.31
C THR A 200 7.75 10.94 -1.53
N GLU A 201 8.19 12.20 -1.53
CA GLU A 201 8.92 12.84 -2.63
C GLU A 201 10.43 12.56 -2.55
N GLU A 202 11.03 12.39 -1.37
CA GLU A 202 12.44 11.98 -1.25
C GLU A 202 12.65 10.57 -1.84
N VAL A 203 11.76 9.63 -1.51
CA VAL A 203 11.77 8.29 -2.12
C VAL A 203 11.57 8.38 -3.64
N HIS A 204 10.71 9.29 -4.10
CA HIS A 204 10.51 9.52 -5.53
C HIS A 204 11.80 10.01 -6.20
N THR A 205 12.46 11.04 -5.66
CA THR A 205 13.72 11.58 -6.20
C THR A 205 14.84 10.54 -6.21
N MET A 206 14.97 9.77 -5.12
CA MET A 206 15.98 8.70 -5.03
C MET A 206 15.74 7.62 -6.09
N LEU A 207 14.49 7.18 -6.27
CA LEU A 207 14.16 6.15 -7.25
C LEU A 207 14.28 6.65 -8.69
N ASP A 208 13.91 7.89 -8.96
CA ASP A 208 14.06 8.51 -10.28
C ASP A 208 15.55 8.64 -10.68
N ALA A 209 16.43 8.94 -9.73
CA ALA A 209 17.87 9.02 -9.96
C ALA A 209 18.55 7.65 -10.11
N LEU A 210 18.05 6.61 -9.43
CA LEU A 210 18.70 5.29 -9.39
C LEU A 210 18.16 4.31 -10.42
N LEU A 211 16.92 4.48 -10.88
CA LEU A 211 16.30 3.58 -11.85
C LEU A 211 16.62 4.03 -13.29
N PRO A 212 16.71 3.09 -14.24
CA PRO A 212 16.90 3.43 -15.64
C PRO A 212 15.76 4.32 -16.17
N PRO A 213 16.01 5.12 -17.23
CA PRO A 213 14.98 5.92 -17.87
C PRO A 213 13.81 5.03 -18.31
N ASP A 214 12.60 5.61 -18.30
CA ASP A 214 11.33 4.94 -18.65
C ASP A 214 10.98 3.71 -17.80
N THR A 215 11.64 3.49 -16.66
CA THR A 215 11.31 2.39 -15.73
C THR A 215 10.38 2.83 -14.61
N TYR A 216 10.40 4.09 -14.20
CA TYR A 216 9.65 4.58 -13.05
C TYR A 216 8.70 5.73 -13.42
N PHE A 217 7.43 5.56 -13.08
CA PHE A 217 6.38 6.55 -13.34
C PHE A 217 5.60 6.85 -12.06
N ARG A 218 5.76 8.07 -11.53
CA ARG A 218 4.98 8.58 -10.40
C ARG A 218 3.80 9.42 -10.88
N PHE A 219 2.59 9.09 -10.44
CA PHE A 219 1.40 9.91 -10.64
C PHE A 219 0.93 10.41 -9.28
N ASN A 220 1.11 11.71 -9.02
CA ASN A 220 0.71 12.34 -7.77
C ASN A 220 0.13 13.73 -8.08
N PRO A 221 -1.19 13.89 -8.20
CA PRO A 221 -1.80 15.15 -8.62
C PRO A 221 -1.61 16.24 -7.56
N TYR A 222 -1.36 17.47 -8.01
CA TYR A 222 -1.38 18.63 -7.13
C TYR A 222 -2.83 19.08 -6.90
N MET A 223 -3.27 19.02 -5.64
CA MET A 223 -4.62 19.38 -5.21
C MET A 223 -4.71 20.88 -4.93
N ARG A 224 -5.83 21.49 -5.32
CA ARG A 224 -6.11 22.92 -5.05
C ARG A 224 -6.58 23.20 -3.63
N GLU A 225 -7.18 22.21 -2.99
CA GLU A 225 -7.74 22.30 -1.65
C GLU A 225 -7.11 21.23 -0.75
N ASP A 226 -6.97 21.57 0.53
CA ASP A 226 -6.61 20.60 1.55
C ASP A 226 -7.85 19.77 1.92
N ILE A 227 -7.82 18.48 1.57
CA ILE A 227 -8.94 17.56 1.83
C ILE A 227 -8.51 16.60 2.93
N PRO A 228 -9.20 16.59 4.08
CA PRO A 228 -8.82 15.74 5.19
C PRO A 228 -9.10 14.26 4.88
N LEU A 229 -8.33 13.37 5.51
CA LEU A 229 -8.40 11.92 5.29
C LEU A 229 -9.79 11.30 5.55
N ASN A 230 -10.58 11.89 6.45
CA ASN A 230 -11.93 11.44 6.83
C ASN A 230 -13.06 12.11 6.03
N GLU A 231 -12.75 12.71 4.88
CA GLU A 231 -13.79 13.28 4.04
C GLU A 231 -14.59 12.18 3.33
N SER A 232 -15.91 12.20 3.53
CA SER A 232 -16.84 11.22 2.97
C SER A 232 -17.98 11.85 2.15
N ARG A 233 -18.04 13.19 2.05
CA ARG A 233 -19.09 13.89 1.31
C ARG A 233 -18.93 13.68 -0.19
N GLU A 234 -20.01 13.32 -0.85
CA GLU A 234 -20.02 13.05 -2.30
C GLU A 234 -19.49 14.22 -3.12
N GLU A 235 -19.82 15.46 -2.75
CA GLU A 235 -19.32 16.67 -3.41
C GLU A 235 -17.78 16.74 -3.43
N LYS A 236 -17.15 16.44 -2.30
CA LYS A 236 -15.68 16.46 -2.17
C LYS A 236 -15.02 15.26 -2.85
N LEU A 237 -15.67 14.09 -2.82
CA LEU A 237 -15.20 12.92 -3.57
C LEU A 237 -15.29 13.15 -5.09
N ASN A 238 -16.34 13.81 -5.56
CA ASN A 238 -16.47 14.21 -6.98
C ASN A 238 -15.43 15.25 -7.35
N PHE A 239 -15.13 16.20 -6.46
CA PHE A 239 -14.04 17.14 -6.66
C PHE A 239 -12.68 16.43 -6.79
N LEU A 240 -12.37 15.47 -5.90
CA LEU A 240 -11.14 14.65 -6.00
C LEU A 240 -11.03 13.92 -7.34
N LYS A 241 -12.14 13.35 -7.81
CA LYS A 241 -12.20 12.70 -9.12
C LYS A 241 -11.89 13.68 -10.25
N SER A 242 -12.53 14.85 -10.25
CA SER A 242 -12.32 15.87 -11.28
C SER A 242 -10.88 16.40 -11.30
N GLU A 243 -10.24 16.56 -10.14
CA GLU A 243 -8.83 16.97 -10.07
C GLU A 243 -7.88 15.88 -10.58
N GLY A 244 -8.20 14.61 -10.33
CA GLY A 244 -7.50 13.47 -10.90
C GLY A 244 -7.61 13.42 -12.43
N GLU A 245 -8.82 13.57 -12.97
CA GLU A 245 -9.08 13.62 -14.42
C GLU A 245 -8.31 14.78 -15.08
N ARG A 246 -8.42 15.99 -14.52
CA ARG A 246 -7.68 17.17 -14.99
C ARG A 246 -6.17 16.95 -15.00
N TYR A 247 -5.63 16.33 -13.95
CA TYR A 247 -4.20 16.01 -13.89
C TYR A 247 -3.80 15.03 -15.00
N LEU A 248 -4.62 14.01 -15.28
CA LEU A 248 -4.36 13.06 -16.35
C LEU A 248 -4.43 13.73 -17.73
N GLU A 249 -5.37 14.65 -17.96
CA GLU A 249 -5.48 15.44 -19.19
C GLU A 249 -4.22 16.29 -19.45
N CYS A 250 -3.67 16.93 -18.41
CA CYS A 250 -2.41 17.66 -18.54
C CYS A 250 -1.20 16.74 -18.76
N ASN A 251 -1.28 15.46 -18.35
CA ASN A 251 -0.17 14.51 -18.37
C ASN A 251 -0.38 13.34 -19.35
N VAL A 252 -1.20 13.53 -20.39
CA VAL A 252 -1.54 12.48 -21.38
C VAL A 252 -0.29 11.85 -22.00
N ALA A 253 0.75 12.63 -22.28
CA ALA A 253 2.00 12.10 -22.82
C ALA A 253 2.67 11.08 -21.87
N LYS A 254 2.70 11.39 -20.56
CA LYS A 254 3.24 10.50 -19.53
C LYS A 254 2.39 9.23 -19.39
N LEU A 255 1.05 9.39 -19.41
CA LEU A 255 0.11 8.28 -19.36
C LEU A 255 0.29 7.33 -20.55
N LYS A 256 0.36 7.86 -21.78
CA LYS A 256 0.58 7.07 -23.00
C LYS A 256 1.91 6.33 -22.98
N ARG A 257 2.99 6.97 -22.52
CA ARG A 257 4.29 6.31 -22.35
C ARG A 257 4.21 5.17 -21.34
N THR A 258 3.62 5.44 -20.18
CA THR A 258 3.46 4.41 -19.13
C THR A 258 2.66 3.21 -19.64
N ALA A 259 1.55 3.45 -20.34
CA ALA A 259 0.72 2.40 -20.93
C ALA A 259 1.50 1.62 -22.01
N SER A 260 2.31 2.30 -22.83
CA SER A 260 3.15 1.64 -23.83
C SER A 260 4.19 0.72 -23.17
N VAL A 261 4.90 1.18 -22.15
CA VAL A 261 5.90 0.37 -21.45
C VAL A 261 5.26 -0.79 -20.68
N LEU A 262 4.11 -0.57 -20.03
CA LEU A 262 3.37 -1.63 -19.33
C LEU A 262 2.82 -2.69 -20.29
N GLY A 263 2.36 -2.28 -21.47
CA GLY A 263 1.81 -3.17 -22.49
C GLY A 263 2.86 -3.89 -23.33
N GLN A 264 4.15 -3.61 -23.15
CA GLN A 264 5.21 -4.34 -23.85
C GLN A 264 5.22 -5.79 -23.39
N GLU A 265 4.85 -6.68 -24.31
CA GLU A 265 4.98 -8.11 -24.09
C GLU A 265 6.44 -8.54 -24.15
N LYS A 266 6.77 -9.56 -23.35
CA LYS A 266 8.08 -10.21 -23.41
C LYS A 266 8.34 -10.76 -24.81
N GLY A 267 9.49 -10.44 -25.38
CA GLY A 267 9.94 -11.01 -26.65
C GLY A 267 10.07 -12.53 -26.57
N THR A 268 9.96 -13.21 -27.71
CA THR A 268 10.07 -14.68 -27.82
C THR A 268 11.38 -15.22 -27.25
N VAL A 269 12.50 -14.53 -27.49
CA VAL A 269 13.82 -14.89 -26.94
C VAL A 269 13.82 -14.80 -25.41
N GLN A 270 13.23 -13.75 -24.85
CA GLN A 270 13.12 -13.58 -23.40
C GLN A 270 12.24 -14.66 -22.76
N ARG A 271 11.11 -14.99 -23.40
CA ARG A 271 10.22 -16.09 -22.95
C ARG A 271 10.97 -17.43 -22.93
N LEU A 272 11.74 -17.72 -23.98
CA LEU A 272 12.54 -18.95 -24.07
C LEU A 272 13.66 -18.99 -23.02
N ALA A 273 14.37 -17.88 -22.81
CA ALA A 273 15.42 -17.78 -21.80
C ALA A 273 14.86 -17.96 -20.38
N GLU A 274 13.74 -17.31 -20.06
CA GLU A 274 13.06 -17.47 -18.77
C GLU A 274 12.51 -18.89 -18.58
N TRP A 275 11.97 -19.50 -19.64
CA TRP A 275 11.52 -20.90 -19.60
C TRP A 275 12.68 -21.86 -19.34
N ALA A 276 13.82 -21.67 -20.02
CA ALA A 276 15.01 -22.47 -19.82
C ALA A 276 15.56 -22.33 -18.39
N LYS A 277 15.59 -21.09 -17.87
CA LYS A 277 15.98 -20.80 -16.48
C LYS A 277 15.05 -21.47 -15.48
N LEU A 278 13.73 -21.34 -15.65
CA LEU A 278 12.74 -21.98 -14.80
C LEU A 278 12.90 -23.51 -14.81
N LYS A 279 13.16 -24.10 -15.98
CA LYS A 279 13.42 -25.54 -16.10
C LYS A 279 14.70 -25.93 -15.36
N SER A 280 15.78 -25.17 -15.51
CA SER A 280 17.02 -25.38 -14.76
C SER A 280 16.77 -25.37 -13.25
N ASP A 281 16.10 -24.32 -12.74
CA ASP A 281 15.80 -24.16 -11.32
C ASP A 281 14.91 -25.30 -10.77
N MET A 282 13.98 -25.81 -11.58
CA MET A 282 13.14 -26.97 -11.21
C MET A 282 13.92 -28.29 -11.17
N TYR A 283 14.86 -28.50 -12.10
CA TYR A 283 15.59 -29.76 -12.22
C TYR A 283 16.86 -29.83 -11.36
N GLU A 284 17.50 -28.70 -11.04
CA GLU A 284 18.61 -28.63 -10.09
C GLU A 284 18.18 -28.92 -8.63
N GLY A 285 16.87 -28.91 -8.35
CA GLY A 285 16.28 -29.34 -7.08
C GLY A 285 16.07 -30.86 -6.92
N VAL A 286 16.31 -31.66 -7.96
CA VAL A 286 16.29 -33.13 -7.86
C VAL A 286 17.74 -33.62 -7.75
N PRO A 287 18.14 -34.29 -6.66
CA PRO A 287 19.49 -34.82 -6.55
C PRO A 287 19.65 -36.01 -7.50
N PHE A 288 19.93 -35.75 -8.77
CA PHE A 288 20.44 -36.73 -9.72
C PHE A 288 21.93 -36.99 -9.48
N ARG A 289 22.26 -37.37 -8.24
CA ARG A 289 23.48 -38.11 -7.89
C ARG A 289 23.19 -39.02 -6.71
N SER A 290 22.38 -40.05 -6.95
CA SER A 290 22.61 -41.33 -6.28
C SER A 290 23.94 -41.86 -6.81
N LYS A 291 25.01 -41.67 -6.04
CA LYS A 291 26.25 -42.42 -6.23
C LYS A 291 25.98 -43.83 -5.70
N LEU A 292 26.20 -44.81 -6.59
CA LEU A 292 26.71 -46.17 -6.35
C LEU A 292 26.57 -46.71 -4.92
#